data_AF-A0A6G4WWV3-F1
#
_entry.id   AF-A0A6G4WWV3-F1
#
_cell.length_a   1.000
_cell.length_b   1.000
_cell.length_c   1.000
_cell.angle_alpha   90.00
_cell.angle_beta   90.00
_cell.angle_gamma   90.00
#
_symmetry.space_group_name_H-M   'P 1'
#
loop_
_entity.id
_entity.type
_entity.pdbx_description
1 polymer ?
#
loop_
_entity_poly.entity_id
_entity_poly.type
_entity_poly.pdbx_seq_one_letter_code
_entity_poly.pdbx_strand_id
1 'polypeptide(L)' 'MSPYVNATDHTLMLLPFEEWISLSTAAQRADIDEAAAASVVRLGRRRGVLRTRGKGKAQQVMRVSTDPHRTSDRSLTPRK' A
#
# COMPACT_ATOMS: atom_id res chain seq x y z
N MET A 1 17.63 -3.98 15.26
CA MET A 1 16.19 -3.82 14.97
C MET A 1 15.91 -2.32 15.01
N SER A 2 15.58 -1.70 13.87
CA SER A 2 15.40 -0.24 13.84
C SER A 2 14.00 0.11 14.38
N PRO A 3 13.86 0.91 15.46
CA PRO A 3 12.60 1.16 16.16
C PRO A 3 11.71 2.21 15.46
N TYR A 4 12.08 2.67 14.27
CA TYR A 4 11.30 3.65 13.53
C TYR A 4 10.27 2.91 12.67
N VAL A 5 9.05 2.77 13.19
CA VAL A 5 7.88 2.60 12.32
C VAL A 5 7.90 3.79 11.37
N ASN A 6 8.27 3.54 10.10
CA ASN A 6 8.35 4.59 9.10
C ASN A 6 6.96 5.22 8.99
N ALA A 7 6.86 6.55 8.85
CA ALA A 7 5.58 7.23 8.66
C ALA A 7 4.74 6.56 7.55
N THR A 8 5.39 5.99 6.53
CA THR A 8 4.74 5.19 5.49
C THR A 8 4.09 3.91 6.03
N ASP A 9 4.75 3.18 6.92
CA ASP A 9 4.21 1.94 7.49
C ASP A 9 3.01 2.24 8.39
N HIS A 10 3.06 3.34 9.15
CA HIS A 10 1.91 3.84 9.90
C HIS A 10 0.74 4.18 8.97
N THR A 11 0.99 4.93 7.89
CA THR A 11 -0.04 5.25 6.89
C THR A 11 -0.67 4.00 6.26
N LEU A 12 0.15 3.00 5.91
CA LEU A 12 -0.34 1.74 5.36
C LEU A 12 -1.23 0.99 6.36
N MET A 13 -0.94 1.08 7.66
CA MET A 13 -1.74 0.46 8.70
C MET A 13 -3.14 1.06 8.84
N LEU A 14 -3.33 2.34 8.50
CA LEU A 14 -4.62 3.03 8.50
C LEU A 14 -5.54 2.63 7.34
N LEU A 15 -4.99 2.00 6.31
CA LEU A 15 -5.77 1.54 5.17
C LEU A 15 -6.46 0.20 5.48
N PRO A 16 -7.72 0.02 5.03
CA PRO A 16 -8.45 -1.21 5.25
C PRO A 16 -7.79 -2.37 4.48
N PHE A 17 -7.76 -3.53 5.13
CA PHE A 17 -7.22 -4.76 4.55
C PHE A 17 -8.26 -5.41 3.62
N GLU A 18 -7.82 -5.83 2.43
CA GLU A 18 -8.65 -6.48 1.40
C GLU A 18 -9.87 -5.69 0.90
N GLU A 19 -9.92 -4.39 1.17
CA GLU A 19 -10.96 -3.48 0.69
C GLU A 19 -10.42 -2.53 -0.39
N TRP A 20 -11.16 -2.38 -1.49
CA TRP A 20 -10.85 -1.40 -2.53
C TRP A 20 -11.42 -0.03 -2.17
N ILE A 21 -10.53 0.93 -1.94
CA ILE A 21 -10.90 2.34 -1.70
C ILE A 21 -10.30 3.24 -2.77
N SER A 22 -10.86 4.43 -2.98
CA SER A 22 -10.25 5.42 -3.89
C SER A 22 -8.96 5.96 -3.29
N LEU A 23 -8.08 6.48 -4.15
CA LEU A 23 -6.88 7.19 -3.69
C LEU A 23 -7.21 8.38 -2.77
N SER A 24 -8.28 9.12 -3.07
CA SER A 24 -8.74 10.25 -2.26
C SER A 24 -9.19 9.80 -0.87
N THR A 25 -9.94 8.70 -0.75
CA THR A 25 -10.31 8.12 0.54
C THR A 25 -9.09 7.61 1.30
N ALA A 26 -8.11 7.04 0.61
CA ALA A 26 -6.85 6.63 1.23
C ALA A 26 -6.08 7.83 1.80
N ALA A 27 -6.02 8.94 1.05
CA ALA A 27 -5.41 10.19 1.49
C ALA A 27 -6.12 10.78 2.72
N GLN A 28 -7.46 10.82 2.69
CA GLN A 28 -8.27 11.30 3.80
C GLN A 28 -8.11 10.46 5.08
N ARG A 29 -8.12 9.13 4.95
CA ARG A 29 -7.93 8.23 6.11
C ARG A 29 -6.53 8.32 6.71
N ALA A 30 -5.56 8.65 5.88
CA ALA A 30 -4.17 8.83 6.27
C ALA A 30 -3.84 10.24 6.75
N ASP A 31 -4.78 11.18 6.65
CA ASP A 31 -4.60 12.61 6.91
C ASP A 31 -3.37 13.20 6.18
N ILE A 32 -3.23 12.86 4.89
CA ILE A 32 -2.16 13.34 4.02
C ILE A 32 -2.73 13.85 2.70
N ASP A 33 -1.95 14.67 2.00
CA ASP A 33 -2.31 15.12 0.66
C ASP A 33 -2.31 13.95 -0.36
N GLU A 34 -3.04 14.12 -1.47
CA GLU A 34 -3.16 13.08 -2.49
C GLU A 34 -1.82 12.75 -3.18
N ALA A 35 -0.87 13.68 -3.24
CA ALA A 35 0.44 13.47 -3.85
C ALA A 35 1.36 12.60 -2.98
N ALA A 36 1.32 12.81 -1.67
CA ALA A 36 1.93 12.00 -0.63
C ALA A 36 1.28 10.62 -0.59
N ALA A 37 -0.05 10.55 -0.67
CA ALA A 37 -0.77 9.28 -0.79
C ALA A 37 -0.35 8.50 -2.05
N ALA A 38 -0.20 9.15 -3.20
CA ALA A 38 0.31 8.52 -4.41
C ALA A 38 1.74 7.98 -4.24
N SER A 39 2.58 8.69 -3.50
CA SER A 39 3.96 8.27 -3.19
C SER A 39 3.98 7.06 -2.25
N VAL A 40 3.16 7.06 -1.19
CA VAL A 40 2.94 5.92 -0.29
C VAL A 40 2.41 4.71 -1.06
N VAL A 41 1.45 4.92 -1.97
CA VAL A 41 0.89 3.86 -2.79
C VAL A 41 1.96 3.24 -3.70
N ARG A 42 2.80 4.07 -4.32
CA ARG A 42 3.91 3.59 -5.14
C ARG A 42 4.90 2.76 -4.31
N LEU A 43 5.24 3.22 -3.11
CA LEU A 43 6.14 2.49 -2.22
C LEU A 43 5.51 1.18 -1.73
N GLY A 44 4.25 1.21 -1.30
CA GLY A 44 3.50 0.04 -0.86
C GLY A 44 3.34 -1.01 -1.97
N ARG A 45 3.09 -0.59 -3.21
CA ARG A 45 3.09 -1.50 -4.36
C ARG A 45 4.46 -2.15 -4.59
N ARG A 46 5.54 -1.36 -4.50
CA ARG A 46 6.92 -1.86 -4.67
C ARG A 46 7.28 -2.89 -3.59
N ARG A 47 6.73 -2.73 -2.39
CA ARG A 47 6.87 -3.67 -1.26
C ARG A 47 5.91 -4.87 -1.34
N GLY A 48 4.96 -4.88 -2.28
CA GLY A 48 3.97 -5.95 -2.43
C GLY A 48 2.80 -5.89 -1.43
N VAL A 49 2.66 -4.79 -0.68
CA VAL A 49 1.68 -4.65 0.40
C VAL A 49 0.39 -3.97 -0.06
N LEU A 50 0.44 -3.30 -1.21
CA LEU A 50 -0.72 -2.70 -1.87
C LEU A 50 -0.91 -3.25 -3.28
N ARG A 51 -2.17 -3.40 -3.66
CA ARG A 51 -2.61 -3.53 -5.05
C ARG A 51 -3.32 -2.26 -5.48
N THR A 52 -3.27 -1.97 -6.77
CA THR A 52 -3.97 -0.83 -7.36
C THR A 52 -4.68 -1.25 -8.62
N ARG A 53 -5.85 -0.67 -8.87
CA ARG A 53 -6.60 -0.83 -10.12
C ARG A 53 -7.14 0.51 -10.59
N GLY A 54 -7.61 0.55 -11.84
CA GLY A 54 -8.04 1.80 -12.47
C GLY A 54 -6.87 2.73 -12.81
N LYS A 55 -7.19 3.95 -13.27
CA LYS A 55 -6.22 4.98 -13.66
C LYS A 55 -6.76 6.37 -13.30
N GLY A 56 -5.84 7.33 -13.11
CA GLY A 56 -6.19 8.73 -12.86
C GLY A 56 -7.11 8.90 -11.65
N LYS A 57 -8.15 9.73 -11.79
CA LYS A 57 -9.12 10.01 -10.71
C LYS A 57 -9.93 8.78 -10.26
N ALA A 58 -10.03 7.76 -11.10
CA ALA A 58 -10.70 6.50 -10.76
C ALA A 58 -9.75 5.45 -10.18
N GLN A 59 -8.52 5.83 -9.82
CA GLN A 59 -7.55 4.92 -9.23
C GLN A 59 -8.03 4.47 -7.85
N GLN A 60 -8.04 3.16 -7.66
CA GLN A 60 -8.36 2.51 -6.40
C GLN A 60 -7.15 1.74 -5.88
N VAL A 61 -7.09 1.63 -4.57
CA VAL A 61 -6.00 1.03 -3.82
C VAL A 61 -6.58 0.03 -2.81
N MET A 62 -5.86 -1.07 -2.59
CA MET A 62 -6.25 -2.11 -1.63
C MET A 62 -5.00 -2.62 -0.94
N ARG A 63 -5.06 -2.78 0.38
CA ARG A 63 -3.99 -3.40 1.14
C ARG A 63 -4.14 -4.92 1.13
N VAL A 64 -3.06 -5.62 0.82
CA VAL A 64 -3.03 -7.09 0.64
C VAL A 64 -2.06 -7.82 1.56
N SER A 65 -1.21 -7.10 2.30
CA SER A 65 -0.36 -7.69 3.34
C SER A 65 -0.58 -6.97 4.67
N THR A 66 -0.65 -7.75 5.75
CA THR A 66 -0.68 -7.22 7.12
C THR A 66 0.69 -6.71 7.54
N ASP A 67 1.77 -7.33 7.03
CA ASP A 67 3.15 -6.95 7.32
C ASP A 67 3.76 -6.17 6.13
N PRO A 68 4.11 -4.87 6.32
CA PRO A 68 4.74 -4.05 5.30
C PRO A 68 6.19 -4.44 4.96
N HIS A 69 6.82 -5.29 5.77
CA HIS A 69 8.20 -5.76 5.61
C HIS A 69 8.32 -7.17 5.05
N ARG A 70 7.20 -7.80 4.67
CA ARG A 70 7.25 -9.07 3.96
C ARG A 70 7.81 -8.83 2.56
N THR A 71 9.14 -8.84 2.43
CA THR A 71 9.80 -9.13 1.16
C THR A 71 9.05 -10.32 0.59
N SER A 72 8.45 -10.11 -0.59
CA SER A 72 7.87 -11.20 -1.34
C SER A 72 9.03 -12.10 -1.70
N ASP A 73 9.30 -13.07 -0.80
CA ASP A 73 10.19 -14.16 -1.09
C ASP A 73 9.60 -14.83 -2.32
N ARG A 74 10.34 -14.68 -3.39
CA ARG A 74 10.06 -15.27 -4.68
C ARG A 74 10.39 -16.75 -4.55
N SER A 75 9.53 -17.49 -3.87
CA SER A 75 9.60 -18.94 -3.82
C SER A 75 8.18 -19.47 -3.69
N LEU A 76 7.54 -19.73 -4.83
CA LEU A 76 6.54 -20.77 -5.09
C LEU A 76 5.88 -20.50 -6.46
N THR A 77 6.69 -20.49 -7.52
CA THR A 77 6.23 -20.95 -8.84
C THR A 77 7.36 -21.78 -9.44
N PRO A 78 7.26 -23.12 -9.51
CA PRO A 78 8.06 -23.84 -10.49
C PRO A 78 7.52 -23.40 -11.86
N ARG A 79 8.37 -22.73 -12.65
CA ARG A 79 8.12 -22.56 -14.07
C ARG A 79 8.40 -23.91 -14.73
N LYS A 80 7.35 -24.46 -15.33
CA LYS A 80 7.27 -25.67 -16.16
C LYS A 80 7.49 -27.00 -15.45
#